data_AF-A0A4S2BLV9-F1
#
_entry.id   AF-A0A4S2BLV9-F1
#
_cell.length_a   1.000
_cell.length_b   1.000
_cell.length_c   1.000
_cell.angle_alpha   90.00
_cell.angle_beta   90.00
_cell.angle_gamma   90.00
#
_symmetry.space_group_name_H-M   'P 1'
#
loop_
_entity.id
_entity.type
_entity.pdbx_description
1 polymer ?
#
loop_
_entity_poly.entity_id
_entity_poly.type
_entity_poly.pdbx_seq_one_letter_code
_entity_poly.pdbx_strand_id
1 'polypeptide(L)' 'MALKILKFIKNTTGLIISAGTVYRGNGHDFLRINLACPEEMVKDGMQRLATGISKFLNK' A
#
# COMPACT_ATOMS: atom_id res chain seq x y z
N MET A 1 -9.52 6.44 5.39
CA MET A 1 -9.11 6.48 3.97
C MET A 1 -8.23 5.28 3.59
N ALA A 2 -7.22 4.96 4.41
CA ALA A 2 -6.24 3.90 4.20
C ALA A 2 -6.83 2.51 3.86
N LEU A 3 -7.91 2.07 4.52
CA LEU A 3 -8.52 0.75 4.24
C LEU A 3 -9.04 0.62 2.81
N LYS A 4 -9.62 1.69 2.24
CA LYS A 4 -10.15 1.70 0.87
C LYS A 4 -9.01 1.57 -0.14
N ILE A 5 -7.95 2.36 0.05
CA ILE A 5 -6.76 2.35 -0.80
C ILE A 5 -6.04 1.00 -0.69
N LEU A 6 -5.87 0.47 0.52
CA LEU A 6 -5.28 -0.84 0.77
C LEU A 6 -6.01 -1.96 0.00
N LYS A 7 -7.35 -2.02 0.13
CA LYS A 7 -8.16 -3.03 -0.55
C LYS A 7 -8.04 -2.91 -2.08
N PHE A 8 -8.02 -1.69 -2.60
CA PHE A 8 -7.85 -1.45 -4.04
C PHE A 8 -6.48 -1.92 -4.52
N ILE A 9 -5.40 -1.47 -3.89
CA ILE A 9 -4.02 -1.82 -4.27
C ILE A 9 -3.82 -3.34 -4.23
N LYS A 10 -4.29 -4.02 -3.18
CA LYS A 10 -4.21 -5.48 -3.06
C LYS A 10 -4.92 -6.18 -4.22
N ASN A 11 -6.13 -5.75 -4.56
CA ASN A 11 -6.91 -6.36 -5.64
C ASN A 11 -6.35 -6.06 -7.03
N THR A 12 -5.75 -4.89 -7.24
CA THR A 12 -5.26 -4.44 -8.55
C THR A 12 -3.84 -4.89 -8.86
N THR A 13 -3.00 -5.04 -7.84
CA THR A 13 -1.55 -5.26 -8.02
C THR A 13 -1.01 -6.48 -7.26
N GLY A 14 -1.82 -7.09 -6.39
CA GLY A 14 -1.38 -8.16 -5.50
C GLY A 14 -0.45 -7.71 -4.37
N LEU A 15 -0.13 -6.40 -4.26
CA LEU A 15 0.72 -5.89 -3.19
C LEU A 15 0.03 -6.01 -1.82
N ILE A 16 0.70 -6.66 -0.86
CA ILE A 16 0.23 -6.84 0.51
C ILE A 16 0.98 -5.87 1.43
N ILE A 17 0.25 -4.93 2.01
CA ILE A 17 0.72 -3.97 3.02
C ILE A 17 -0.32 -3.84 4.13
N SER A 18 -0.01 -3.11 5.20
CA SER A 18 -0.93 -2.91 6.32
C SER A 18 -1.52 -1.50 6.33
N ALA A 19 -2.77 -1.38 6.78
CA ALA A 19 -3.33 -0.06 7.08
C ALA A 19 -2.75 0.46 8.41
N GLY A 20 -2.49 1.76 8.49
CA GLY A 20 -2.02 2.42 9.70
C GLY A 20 -3.07 2.53 10.81
N THR A 21 -4.33 2.15 10.54
CA THR A 21 -5.45 2.20 11.51
C THR A 21 -5.16 1.46 12.81
N VAL A 22 -4.28 0.45 12.78
CA VAL A 22 -3.82 -0.29 13.97
C VAL A 22 -3.10 0.61 14.99
N TYR A 23 -2.51 1.72 14.54
CA TYR A 23 -1.81 2.70 15.38
C TYR A 23 -2.73 3.79 15.95
N ARG A 24 -4.05 3.73 15.69
CA ARG A 24 -5.07 4.68 16.16
C ARG A 24 -4.81 6.13 15.69
N GLY A 25 -5.62 7.08 16.17
CA GLY A 25 -5.53 8.49 15.80
C GLY A 25 -5.53 8.68 14.28
N ASN A 26 -4.58 9.46 13.78
CA ASN A 26 -4.42 9.75 12.34
C ASN A 26 -3.94 8.54 11.52
N GLY A 27 -3.74 7.36 12.13
CA GLY A 27 -3.34 6.14 11.41
C GLY A 27 -4.30 5.74 10.28
N HIS A 28 -5.53 6.24 10.27
CA HIS A 28 -6.48 6.04 9.16
C HIS A 28 -6.11 6.72 7.83
N ASP A 29 -5.08 7.57 7.84
CA ASP A 29 -4.53 8.27 6.68
C ASP A 29 -3.22 7.67 6.17
N PHE A 30 -2.63 6.73 6.91
CA PHE A 30 -1.32 6.16 6.58
C PHE A 30 -1.41 4.68 6.23
N LEU A 31 -0.46 4.25 5.40
CA LEU A 31 -0.18 2.84 5.11
C LEU A 31 1.19 2.49 5.70
N ARG A 32 1.36 1.22 6.11
CA ARG A 32 2.62 0.68 6.63
C ARG A 32 3.15 -0.38 5.67
N ILE A 33 4.42 -0.25 5.32
CA ILE A 33 5.16 -1.23 4.51
C ILE A 33 6.35 -1.79 5.29
N ASN A 34 6.69 -3.05 5.05
CA ASN A 34 7.91 -3.67 5.56
C ASN A 34 9.03 -3.56 4.50
N LEU A 35 10.21 -3.11 4.90
CA LEU A 35 11.40 -3.00 4.04
C LEU A 35 12.50 -4.02 4.40
N ALA A 36 12.30 -4.83 5.44
CA ALA A 36 13.23 -5.88 5.84
C ALA A 36 13.10 -7.11 4.91
N CYS A 37 13.52 -6.94 3.66
CA CYS A 37 13.52 -7.93 2.60
C CYS A 37 14.60 -7.57 1.55
N PRO A 38 14.95 -8.49 0.62
CA PRO A 38 15.90 -8.19 -0.44
C PRO A 38 15.50 -6.94 -1.24
N GLU A 39 16.50 -6.19 -1.72
CA GLU A 39 16.29 -4.94 -2.48
C GLU A 39 15.36 -5.14 -3.69
N GLU A 40 15.48 -6.27 -4.38
CA GLU A 40 14.62 -6.62 -5.52
C GLU A 40 13.14 -6.67 -5.13
N MET A 41 12.81 -7.23 -3.96
CA MET A 41 11.43 -7.28 -3.46
C MET A 41 10.93 -5.90 -3.07
N VAL A 42 11.79 -5.04 -2.51
CA VAL A 42 11.43 -3.66 -2.20
C VAL A 42 11.09 -2.91 -3.48
N LYS A 43 11.93 -3.04 -4.52
CA LYS A 43 11.71 -2.40 -5.82
C LYS A 43 10.41 -2.87 -6.48
N ASP A 44 10.17 -4.18 -6.55
CA ASP A 44 8.91 -4.74 -7.05
C ASP A 44 7.70 -4.21 -6.26
N GLY A 45 7.79 -4.21 -4.93
CA GLY A 45 6.75 -3.68 -4.05
C GLY A 45 6.45 -2.19 -4.28
N MET A 46 7.48 -1.36 -4.43
CA MET A 46 7.32 0.07 -4.71
C MET A 46 6.69 0.31 -6.09
N GLN A 47 7.06 -0.47 -7.09
CA GLN A 47 6.50 -0.34 -8.44
C GLN A 47 5.01 -0.73 -8.49
N ARG A 48 4.63 -1.78 -7.75
CA ARG A 48 3.22 -2.16 -7.57
C ARG A 48 2.46 -1.08 -6.80
N LEU A 49 3.05 -0.50 -5.76
CA LEU A 49 2.44 0.60 -5.00
C LEU A 49 2.15 1.80 -5.91
N ALA A 50 3.16 2.27 -6.66
CA ALA A 50 3.02 3.39 -7.59
C ALA A 50 1.92 3.12 -8.65
N THR A 51 1.92 1.92 -9.23
CA THR A 51 0.89 1.49 -10.20
C THR A 51 -0.51 1.50 -9.57
N GLY A 52 -0.64 0.95 -8.36
CA GLY A 52 -1.91 0.88 -7.64
C GLY A 52 -2.47 2.27 -7.29
N ILE A 53 -1.62 3.20 -6.84
CA ILE A 53 -2.00 4.58 -6.54
C ILE A 53 -2.43 5.31 -7.81
N SER A 54 -1.63 5.22 -8.89
CA SER A 54 -1.98 5.84 -10.18
C SER A 54 -3.34 5.36 -10.69
N LYS A 55 -3.61 4.05 -10.65
CA LYS A 55 -4.92 3.49 -11.03
C LYS A 55 -6.06 3.89 -10.10
N PHE A 56 -5.79 4.13 -8.81
CA PHE A 56 -6.82 4.56 -7.86
C PHE A 56 -7.24 6.02 -8.08
N LEU A 57 -6.28 6.89 -8.45
CA LEU A 57 -6.53 8.31 -8.72
C LEU A 57 -7.18 8.56 -10.08
N ASN A 58 -6.90 7.71 -11.07
CA ASN A 58 -7.46 7.78 -12.42
C ASN A 58 -8.78 7.01 -12.57
N LYS A 59 -9.44 6.67 -11.46
CA LYS A 59 -10.72 5.96 -11.42
C LYS A 59 -11.83 6.90 -10.97
#